data_AF-H1XZA8-F1
#
_entry.id   AF-H1XZA8-F1
#
_cell.length_a   1.000
_cell.length_b   1.000
_cell.length_c   1.000
_cell.angle_alpha   90.00
_cell.angle_beta   90.00
_cell.angle_gamma   90.00
#
_symmetry.space_group_name_H-M   'P 1'
#
loop_
_entity.id
_entity.type
_entity.pdbx_description
1 polymer ?
#
loop_
_entity_poly.entity_id
_entity_poly.type
_entity_poly.pdbx_seq_one_letter_code
_entity_poly.pdbx_strand_id
1 'polypeptide(L)'
;MMINNANLIKEAKAWIKRKNAPDEIIRVVTDIEQKGAVISYELYTAFDDRPDYLGRILFDAQGYWIYDGEILKIGEQEQLAKFIMNYVKTL
;
A
#
# COMPACT_ATOMS: atom_id res chain seq x y z
N MET A 1 -1.60 21.94 19.15
CA MET A 1 -0.94 22.09 17.84
C MET A 1 -1.52 21.01 16.95
N MET A 2 -2.51 21.36 16.11
CA MET A 2 -3.15 20.40 15.21
C MET A 2 -2.22 20.16 14.03
N ILE A 3 -1.77 18.92 13.87
CA ILE A 3 -1.01 18.49 12.70
C ILE A 3 -2.02 18.32 11.57
N ASN A 4 -1.98 19.23 10.60
CA ASN A 4 -2.79 19.15 9.40
C ASN A 4 -2.19 18.09 8.46
N ASN A 5 -2.56 16.82 8.68
CA ASN A 5 -2.28 15.69 7.78
C ASN A 5 -3.08 15.85 6.48
N ALA A 6 -2.68 16.78 5.63
CA ALA A 6 -3.32 17.00 4.35
C ALA A 6 -3.01 15.82 3.39
N ASN A 7 -3.94 14.87 3.35
CA ASN A 7 -4.33 14.10 2.16
C ASN A 7 -3.39 13.02 1.62
N LEU A 8 -3.25 11.93 2.37
CA LEU A 8 -3.33 10.57 1.80
C LEU A 8 -4.71 9.95 2.11
N ILE A 9 -5.79 10.72 2.02
CA ILE A 9 -7.04 10.32 2.70
C ILE A 9 -7.78 9.15 2.02
N LYS A 10 -7.46 8.72 0.78
CA LYS A 10 -8.07 7.48 0.25
C LYS A 10 -7.18 6.59 -0.62
N GLU A 11 -6.31 7.10 -1.48
CA GLU A 11 -5.72 6.24 -2.53
C GLU A 11 -4.41 6.77 -3.14
N ALA A 12 -3.52 5.86 -3.55
CA ALA A 12 -2.35 6.07 -4.39
C ALA A 12 -2.22 4.96 -5.46
N LYS A 13 -1.42 5.20 -6.50
CA LYS A 13 -1.10 4.21 -7.54
C LYS A 13 0.41 3.93 -7.56
N ALA A 14 0.79 2.69 -7.34
CA ALA A 14 2.17 2.23 -7.29
C ALA A 14 2.50 1.38 -8.52
N TRP A 15 3.61 1.70 -9.19
CA TRP A 15 4.11 0.88 -10.30
C TRP A 15 4.97 -0.27 -9.76
N ILE A 16 4.58 -1.50 -10.09
CA ILE A 16 5.31 -2.72 -9.72
C ILE A 16 5.96 -3.33 -10.95
N LYS A 17 7.26 -3.64 -10.83
CA LYS A 17 8.00 -4.34 -11.86
C LYS A 17 7.97 -5.83 -11.59
N ARG A 18 7.33 -6.59 -12.47
CA ARG A 18 7.25 -8.05 -12.33
C ARG A 18 8.40 -8.70 -13.08
N LYS A 19 9.13 -9.62 -12.43
CA LYS A 19 10.36 -10.23 -13.00
C LYS A 19 10.11 -11.01 -14.30
N ASN A 20 8.93 -11.63 -14.46
CA ASN A 20 8.57 -12.51 -15.58
C ASN A 20 7.12 -12.28 -16.08
N ALA A 21 6.57 -11.08 -15.88
CA ALA A 21 5.23 -10.72 -16.30
C ALA A 21 5.21 -9.23 -16.67
N PRO A 22 4.17 -8.72 -17.34
CA PRO A 22 4.03 -7.29 -17.56
C PRO A 22 4.09 -6.53 -16.23
N ASP A 23 4.71 -5.34 -16.28
CA ASP A 23 4.61 -4.39 -15.18
C ASP A 23 3.13 -4.06 -14.90
N GLU A 24 2.83 -3.78 -13.64
CA GLU A 24 1.46 -3.58 -13.20
C GLU A 24 1.34 -2.38 -12.28
N ILE A 25 0.23 -1.65 -12.40
CA ILE A 25 -0.10 -0.58 -11.47
C ILE A 25 -1.04 -1.14 -10.42
N ILE A 26 -0.62 -1.04 -9.16
CA ILE A 26 -1.41 -1.40 -7.99
C ILE A 26 -2.00 -0.16 -7.38
N ARG A 27 -3.30 -0.22 -7.11
CA ARG A 27 -4.05 0.78 -6.36
C ARG A 27 -3.90 0.50 -4.87
N VAL A 28 -3.35 1.45 -4.14
CA VAL A 28 -3.07 1.38 -2.70
C VAL A 28 -4.06 2.28 -1.98
N VAL A 29 -4.86 1.74 -1.08
CA VAL A 29 -5.95 2.44 -0.39
C VAL A 29 -5.69 2.40 1.11
N THR A 30 -5.62 3.56 1.75
CA THR A 30 -5.45 3.63 3.22
C THR A 30 -6.74 3.19 3.90
N ASP A 31 -6.66 2.24 4.83
CA ASP A 31 -7.81 1.90 5.67
C ASP A 31 -8.08 3.05 6.66
N ILE A 32 -9.28 3.60 6.58
CA ILE A 32 -9.70 4.80 7.32
C ILE A 32 -10.20 4.39 8.72
N GLU A 33 -10.56 3.12 8.93
CA GLU A 33 -10.92 2.58 10.23
C GLU A 33 -9.66 2.13 11.00
N GLN A 34 -8.80 3.09 11.34
CA GLN A 34 -7.61 2.86 12.16
C GLN A 34 -8.00 2.40 13.58
N LYS A 35 -8.31 1.12 13.74
CA LYS A 35 -8.59 0.49 15.03
C LYS A 35 -7.29 -0.04 15.64
N GLY A 36 -6.36 0.85 15.98
CA GLY A 36 -5.14 0.49 16.71
C GLY A 36 -3.89 1.28 16.35
N ALA A 37 -2.73 0.81 16.80
CA ALA A 37 -1.41 1.40 16.54
C ALA A 37 -0.79 1.00 15.19
N VAL A 38 -1.58 0.39 14.30
CA VAL A 38 -1.16 -0.17 13.01
C VAL A 38 -1.87 0.57 11.89
N ILE A 39 -1.14 0.98 10.87
CA ILE A 39 -1.67 1.59 9.65
C ILE A 39 -1.83 0.50 8.59
N SER A 40 -3.03 0.33 8.02
CA SER A 40 -3.30 -0.62 6.95
C SER A 40 -3.42 0.06 5.59
N TYR A 41 -2.82 -0.55 4.58
CA TYR A 41 -2.94 -0.17 3.18
C TYR A 41 -3.43 -1.36 2.37
N GLU A 42 -4.69 -1.29 1.95
CA GLU A 42 -5.36 -2.28 1.12
C GLU A 42 -4.88 -2.16 -0.33
N LEU A 43 -4.66 -3.29 -0.99
CA LEU A 43 -4.05 -3.36 -2.32
C LEU A 43 -5.03 -3.94 -3.33
N TYR A 44 -5.10 -3.31 -4.50
CA TYR A 44 -6.04 -3.66 -5.55
C TYR A 44 -5.43 -3.53 -6.95
N THR A 45 -5.99 -4.24 -7.94
CA THR A 45 -5.71 -3.92 -9.35
C THR A 45 -6.24 -2.51 -9.67
N ALA A 46 -5.53 -1.75 -10.51
CA ALA A 46 -5.78 -0.31 -10.63
C ALA A 46 -6.75 0.13 -11.74
N PHE A 47 -7.12 -0.76 -12.66
CA PHE A 47 -7.82 -0.38 -13.89
C PHE A 47 -9.10 -1.18 -14.17
N ASP A 48 -9.37 -2.23 -13.41
CA ASP A 48 -10.59 -3.02 -13.60
C ASP A 48 -11.80 -2.30 -13.00
N ASP A 49 -12.95 -2.37 -13.67
CA ASP A 49 -14.24 -1.87 -13.15
C ASP A 49 -14.63 -2.55 -11.83
N ARG A 50 -14.11 -3.78 -11.63
CA ARG A 50 -14.18 -4.53 -10.39
C ARG A 50 -12.76 -4.93 -10.00
N PRO A 51 -12.08 -4.13 -9.17
CA PRO A 51 -10.68 -4.36 -8.89
C PRO A 51 -10.50 -5.58 -7.99
N ASP A 52 -9.56 -6.45 -8.35
CA ASP A 52 -9.22 -7.64 -7.57
C ASP A 52 -8.47 -7.21 -6.31
N TYR A 53 -8.85 -7.79 -5.18
CA TYR A 53 -8.16 -7.58 -3.91
C TYR A 53 -6.88 -8.41 -3.86
N LEU A 54 -5.76 -7.74 -3.62
CA LEU A 54 -4.43 -8.33 -3.65
C LEU A 54 -3.84 -8.54 -2.24
N GLY A 55 -4.61 -8.28 -1.19
CA GLY A 55 -4.13 -8.28 0.19
C GLY A 55 -3.85 -6.86 0.70
N ARG A 56 -3.10 -6.76 1.79
CA ARG A 56 -2.79 -5.47 2.43
C ARG A 56 -1.39 -5.43 3.01
N ILE A 57 -0.85 -4.23 3.16
CA ILE A 57 0.40 -3.98 3.89
C ILE A 57 0.07 -3.27 5.20
N LEU A 58 0.52 -3.86 6.30
CA LEU A 58 0.34 -3.35 7.64
C LEU A 58 1.67 -2.75 8.11
N PHE A 59 1.65 -1.53 8.63
CA PHE A 59 2.80 -0.88 9.25
C PHE A 59 2.55 -0.68 10.74
N ASP A 60 3.53 -1.03 11.57
CA ASP A 60 3.54 -0.61 12.97
C ASP A 60 4.07 0.82 13.17
N ALA A 61 4.03 1.29 14.41
CA ALA A 61 4.51 2.63 14.77
C ALA A 61 6.04 2.82 14.61
N GLN A 62 6.81 1.73 14.46
CA GLN A 62 8.26 1.77 14.22
C GLN A 62 8.58 1.75 12.72
N GLY A 63 7.58 1.52 11.86
CA GLY A 63 7.74 1.43 10.41
C GLY A 63 8.16 0.04 9.93
N TYR A 64 8.10 -0.99 10.78
CA TYR A 64 8.15 -2.36 10.31
C TYR A 64 6.84 -2.70 9.61
N TRP A 65 6.92 -3.57 8.62
CA TRP A 65 5.78 -3.93 7.80
C TRP A 65 5.66 -5.42 7.59
N ILE A 66 4.41 -5.86 7.42
CA ILE A 66 4.07 -7.20 6.96
C ILE A 66 3.09 -7.10 5.79
N TYR A 67 3.15 -8.09 4.90
CA TYR A 67 2.13 -8.30 3.89
C TYR A 67 1.16 -9.39 4.37
N ASP A 68 -0.13 -9.06 4.38
CA ASP A 68 -1.22 -9.96 4.71
C ASP A 68 -2.00 -10.26 3.41
N GLY A 69 -1.61 -11.35 2.76
CA GLY A 69 -2.14 -11.82 1.49
C GLY A 69 -1.28 -12.95 0.88
N GLU A 70 -1.75 -13.51 -0.24
CA GLU A 70 -1.11 -14.69 -0.87
C GLU A 70 -0.70 -14.47 -2.33
N ILE A 71 -1.06 -13.33 -2.93
CA ILE A 71 -0.94 -13.10 -4.38
C ILE A 71 0.41 -12.52 -4.76
N LEU A 72 0.90 -11.57 -3.98
CA LEU A 72 2.13 -10.85 -4.31
C LEU A 72 3.37 -11.65 -3.92
N LYS A 73 4.37 -11.65 -4.80
CA LYS A 73 5.69 -12.22 -4.51
C LYS A 73 6.47 -11.29 -3.60
N ILE A 74 7.44 -11.84 -2.85
CA ILE A 74 8.29 -11.07 -1.91
C ILE A 74 8.86 -9.80 -2.55
N GLY A 75 9.37 -9.87 -3.78
CA GLY A 75 9.92 -8.68 -4.46
C GLY A 75 8.87 -7.59 -4.77
N GLU A 76 7.64 -7.99 -5.07
CA GLU A 76 6.52 -7.07 -5.32
C GLU A 76 6.05 -6.43 -4.01
N GLN A 77 6.00 -7.23 -2.93
CA GLN A 77 5.70 -6.76 -1.58
C GLN A 77 6.72 -5.72 -1.12
N GLU A 78 8.02 -6.01 -1.25
CA GLU A 78 9.09 -5.07 -0.89
C GLU A 78 9.03 -3.77 -1.69
N GLN A 79 8.71 -3.84 -2.99
CA GLN A 79 8.59 -2.66 -3.83
C GLN A 79 7.44 -1.76 -3.38
N LEU A 80 6.28 -2.34 -3.06
CA LEU A 80 5.14 -1.61 -2.52
C LEU A 80 5.43 -1.00 -1.15
N ALA A 81 6.01 -1.78 -0.23
CA ALA A 81 6.35 -1.28 1.08
C ALA A 81 7.31 -0.09 0.99
N LYS A 82 8.36 -0.19 0.15
CA LYS A 82 9.28 0.94 -0.12
C LYS A 82 8.56 2.14 -0.72
N PHE A 83 7.65 1.93 -1.67
CA PHE A 83 6.85 3.00 -2.26
C PHE A 83 6.03 3.73 -1.18
N ILE A 84 5.28 2.99 -0.35
CA ILE A 84 4.44 3.54 0.71
C ILE A 84 5.30 4.30 1.73
N MET A 85 6.41 3.71 2.20
CA MET A 85 7.31 4.36 3.17
C MET A 85 7.91 5.66 2.65
N ASN A 86 8.34 5.69 1.38
CA ASN A 86 8.92 6.90 0.79
C ASN A 86 7.86 7.98 0.56
N TYR A 87 6.65 7.58 0.19
CA TYR A 87 5.55 8.50 0.00
C TYR A 87 5.12 9.16 1.33
N VAL A 88 5.04 8.37 2.42
CA VAL A 88 4.75 8.86 3.77
C VAL A 88 5.86 9.78 4.29
N LYS A 89 7.14 9.50 4.03
CA LYS A 89 8.27 10.34 4.47
C LYS A 89 8.39 11.69 3.76
N THR A 90 7.76 11.84 2.59
CA THR A 90 7.84 13.08 1.80
C THR A 90 6.75 14.10 2.21
N LEU A 91 5.89 13.73 3.17
CA LEU A 91 4.90 14.58 3.83
C LEU A 91 5.42 15.03 5.21
#